data_AF-A0A1D7TI85-F1
#
_entry.id   AF-A0A1D7TI85-F1
#
_cell.length_a   1.000
_cell.length_b   1.000
_cell.length_c   1.000
_cell.angle_alpha   90.00
_cell.angle_beta   90.00
_cell.angle_gamma   90.00
#
_symmetry.space_group_name_H-M   'P 1'
#
loop_
_entity.id
_entity.type
_entity.pdbx_description
1 polymer ?
#
loop_
_entity_poly.entity_id
_entity_poly.type
_entity_poly.pdbx_seq_one_letter_code
_entity_poly.pdbx_strand_id
1 'polypeptide(L)'
;MDSQKELEDKYKQKTIDRALSVNLSDGIYIVFYYNETYSNNNNQINIFQIFKSKSRNEIQEWIERCRKLLTSNYEVGDALVEMANQKVASSIRYEKAREELIKNNPGFSEETYAHVIHLGASFACH
;
A
#
# COMPACT_ATOMS: atom_id res chain seq x y z
N MET A 1 13.44 -4.25 -27.70
CA MET A 1 13.93 -4.63 -26.35
C MET A 1 14.32 -3.40 -25.53
N ASP A 2 14.93 -2.36 -26.12
CA ASP A 2 15.32 -1.15 -25.38
C ASP A 2 14.13 -0.33 -24.82
N SER A 3 12.98 -0.34 -25.51
CA SER A 3 11.79 0.43 -25.09
C SER A 3 11.12 -0.07 -23.81
N GLN A 4 11.18 -1.38 -23.52
CA GLN A 4 10.53 -1.97 -22.35
C GLN A 4 11.35 -1.69 -21.08
N LYS A 5 12.67 -1.82 -21.18
CA LYS A 5 13.58 -1.49 -20.08
C LYS A 5 13.53 -0.01 -19.72
N GLU A 6 13.48 0.87 -20.72
CA GLU A 6 13.33 2.31 -20.51
C GLU A 6 12.01 2.67 -19.81
N LEU A 7 10.92 1.97 -20.15
CA LEU A 7 9.63 2.13 -19.49
C LEU A 7 9.68 1.69 -18.02
N GLU A 8 10.31 0.54 -17.75
CA GLU A 8 10.51 0.01 -16.39
C GLU A 8 11.35 0.96 -15.53
N ASP A 9 12.46 1.47 -16.07
CA ASP A 9 13.32 2.44 -15.38
C ASP A 9 12.59 3.75 -15.08
N LYS A 10 11.77 4.25 -16.03
CA LYS A 10 10.93 5.44 -15.83
C LYS A 10 9.87 5.22 -14.75
N TYR A 11 9.22 4.06 -14.75
CA TYR A 11 8.23 3.71 -13.74
C TYR A 11 8.87 3.59 -12.35
N LYS A 12 10.04 2.94 -12.26
CA LYS A 12 10.85 2.85 -11.04
C LYS A 12 11.21 4.23 -10.50
N GLN A 13 11.71 5.13 -11.36
CA GLN A 13 12.08 6.47 -10.94
C GLN A 13 10.85 7.26 -10.44
N LYS A 14 9.72 7.18 -11.15
CA LYS A 14 8.47 7.82 -10.73
C LYS A 14 8.00 7.33 -9.35
N THR A 15 8.16 6.04 -9.07
CA THR A 15 7.86 5.46 -7.75
C THR A 15 8.76 6.06 -6.67
N ILE A 16 10.07 6.17 -6.94
CA ILE A 16 11.02 6.78 -6.00
C ILE A 16 10.67 8.25 -5.74
N ASP A 17 10.43 9.03 -6.79
CA ASP A 17 10.10 10.46 -6.66
C ASP A 17 8.82 10.66 -5.85
N ARG A 18 7.79 9.85 -6.11
CA ARG A 18 6.55 9.88 -5.34
C ARG A 18 6.80 9.54 -3.88
N ALA A 19 7.55 8.48 -3.60
CA ALA A 19 7.85 8.03 -2.24
C ALA A 19 8.60 9.10 -1.42
N LEU A 20 9.46 9.89 -2.06
CA LEU A 20 10.20 10.99 -1.42
C LEU A 20 9.35 12.26 -1.24
N SER A 21 8.24 12.39 -1.96
CA SER A 21 7.35 13.57 -1.90
C SER A 21 6.29 13.52 -0.79
N VAL A 22 6.16 12.38 -0.11
CA VAL A 22 5.15 12.16 0.94
C VAL A 22 5.82 11.96 2.30
N ASN A 23 5.02 11.79 3.35
CA ASN A 23 5.55 11.45 4.67
C ASN A 23 6.27 10.08 4.63
N LEU A 24 7.04 9.78 5.68
CA LEU A 24 7.88 8.58 5.71
C LEU A 24 7.07 7.28 5.60
N SER A 25 5.95 7.17 6.32
CA SER A 25 5.14 5.95 6.36
C SER A 25 4.54 5.63 4.99
N ASP A 26 3.96 6.64 4.33
CA ASP A 26 3.40 6.50 2.97
C ASP A 26 4.50 6.28 1.93
N GLY A 27 5.66 6.93 2.10
CA GLY A 27 6.81 6.75 1.23
C GLY A 27 7.34 5.32 1.28
N ILE A 28 7.46 4.76 2.49
CA ILE A 28 7.83 3.35 2.69
C ILE A 28 6.75 2.44 2.11
N TYR A 29 5.46 2.72 2.32
CA TYR A 29 4.37 1.96 1.73
C TYR A 29 4.44 1.89 0.20
N ILE A 30 4.67 3.02 -0.47
CA ILE A 30 4.77 3.09 -1.94
C ILE A 30 5.88 2.18 -2.46
N VAL A 31 7.07 2.26 -1.86
CA VAL A 31 8.22 1.44 -2.29
C VAL A 31 8.03 -0.03 -1.92
N PHE A 32 7.49 -0.30 -0.74
CA PHE A 32 7.17 -1.65 -0.29
C PHE A 32 6.19 -2.33 -1.26
N TYR A 33 5.05 -1.68 -1.54
CA TYR A 33 4.04 -2.21 -2.44
C TYR A 33 4.57 -2.40 -3.86
N TYR A 34 5.37 -1.45 -4.36
CA TYR A 34 6.04 -1.61 -5.65
C TYR A 34 6.91 -2.86 -5.71
N ASN A 35 7.71 -3.09 -4.67
CA ASN A 35 8.59 -4.24 -4.62
C ASN A 35 7.81 -5.56 -4.57
N GLU A 36 6.75 -5.64 -3.76
CA GLU A 36 5.93 -6.85 -3.65
C GLU A 36 5.15 -7.16 -4.95
N THR A 37 4.73 -6.13 -5.70
CA THR A 37 3.80 -6.31 -6.82
C THR A 37 4.48 -6.34 -8.18
N TYR A 38 5.47 -5.48 -8.39
CA TYR A 38 6.05 -5.21 -9.71
C TYR A 38 7.53 -5.56 -9.79
N SER A 39 8.20 -5.80 -8.66
CA SER A 39 9.63 -6.07 -8.72
C SER A 39 9.96 -7.53 -9.03
N ASN A 40 10.93 -7.70 -9.91
CA ASN A 40 11.77 -8.88 -10.02
C ASN A 40 13.16 -8.54 -9.44
N ASN A 41 14.06 -9.52 -9.39
CA ASN A 41 15.40 -9.33 -8.81
C ASN A 41 16.20 -8.16 -9.41
N ASN A 42 15.87 -7.68 -10.61
CA ASN A 42 16.65 -6.65 -11.33
C ASN A 42 16.10 -5.23 -11.18
N ASN A 43 14.82 -5.04 -10.81
CA ASN A 43 14.19 -3.72 -10.74
C ASN A 43 13.73 -3.33 -9.32
N GLN A 44 14.04 -4.13 -8.31
CA GLN A 44 13.75 -3.83 -6.90
C GLN A 44 14.36 -2.49 -6.47
N ILE A 45 13.62 -1.75 -5.64
CA ILE A 45 14.06 -0.49 -5.04
C ILE A 45 14.56 -0.77 -3.62
N ASN A 46 15.79 -0.39 -3.32
CA ASN A 46 16.34 -0.53 -1.96
C ASN A 46 15.81 0.60 -1.05
N ILE A 47 14.80 0.27 -0.23
CA ILE A 47 14.13 1.21 0.69
C ILE A 47 15.15 1.93 1.59
N PHE A 48 16.16 1.24 2.11
CA PHE A 48 17.18 1.83 2.99
C PHE A 48 18.07 2.86 2.28
N GLN A 49 18.25 2.73 0.96
CA GLN A 49 18.99 3.72 0.18
C GLN A 49 18.16 4.96 -0.11
N ILE A 50 16.86 4.79 -0.39
CA ILE A 50 15.94 5.89 -0.64
C ILE A 50 15.78 6.75 0.62
N PHE A 51 15.55 6.11 1.76
CA PHE A 51 15.34 6.78 3.05
C PHE A 51 16.61 6.81 3.92
N LYS A 52 17.79 6.94 3.31
CA LYS A 52 19.09 6.89 4.03
C LYS A 52 19.26 7.91 5.16
N SER A 53 18.46 8.99 5.18
CA SER A 53 18.43 9.98 6.25
C SER A 53 17.66 9.51 7.50
N LYS A 54 16.98 8.37 7.43
CA LYS A 54 16.23 7.75 8.52
C LYS A 54 17.01 6.59 9.13
N SER A 55 16.72 6.28 10.39
CA SER A 55 17.38 5.14 11.04
C SER A 55 16.90 3.82 10.44
N ARG A 56 17.78 2.81 10.40
CA ARG A 56 17.39 1.48 9.91
C ARG A 56 16.23 0.88 10.71
N ASN A 57 16.21 1.11 12.03
CA ASN A 57 15.15 0.59 12.90
C ASN A 57 13.79 1.22 12.58
N GLU A 58 13.75 2.55 12.38
CA GLU A 58 12.52 3.27 11.99
C GLU A 58 11.99 2.77 10.64
N ILE A 59 12.88 2.57 9.66
CA ILE A 59 12.50 2.02 8.35
C ILE A 59 11.94 0.59 8.50
N GLN A 60 12.61 -0.27 9.27
CA GLN A 60 12.16 -1.64 9.49
C GLN A 60 10.79 -1.69 10.16
N GLU A 61 10.56 -0.83 11.15
CA GLU A 61 9.28 -0.76 11.85
C GLU A 61 8.12 -0.42 10.90
N TRP A 62 8.33 0.55 10.00
CA TRP A 62 7.34 0.89 8.97
C TRP A 62 7.15 -0.21 7.93
N ILE A 63 8.20 -0.96 7.57
CA ILE A 63 8.08 -2.13 6.68
C ILE A 63 7.16 -3.18 7.32
N GLU A 64 7.35 -3.50 8.61
CA GLU A 64 6.47 -4.45 9.31
C GLU A 64 5.03 -3.94 9.40
N ARG A 65 4.84 -2.64 9.62
CA ARG A 65 3.51 -2.01 9.59
C ARG A 65 2.86 -2.09 8.21
N CYS A 66 3.61 -1.93 7.12
CA CYS A 66 3.09 -2.10 5.76
C CYS A 66 2.60 -3.54 5.51
N ARG A 67 3.36 -4.54 5.97
CA ARG A 67 2.93 -5.95 5.90
C ARG A 67 1.63 -6.18 6.65
N LYS A 68 1.54 -5.70 7.89
CA LYS A 68 0.33 -5.81 8.71
C LYS A 68 -0.87 -5.11 8.06
N LEU A 69 -0.67 -3.93 7.49
CA LEU A 69 -1.71 -3.17 6.81
C LEU A 69 -2.28 -3.95 5.61
N LEU A 70 -1.41 -4.55 4.79
CA LEU A 70 -1.83 -5.33 3.62
C LEU A 70 -2.47 -6.67 3.98
N THR A 71 -2.12 -7.30 5.10
CA THR A 71 -2.80 -8.55 5.53
C THR A 71 -4.14 -8.29 6.21
N SER A 72 -4.36 -7.08 6.74
CA SER A 72 -5.59 -6.68 7.43
C SER A 72 -6.69 -6.18 6.46
N ASN A 73 -6.43 -6.13 5.16
CA ASN A 73 -7.29 -5.44 4.20
C ASN A 73 -8.46 -6.27 3.65
N TYR A 74 -8.48 -7.58 3.89
CA TYR A 74 -9.48 -8.48 3.30
C TYR A 74 -10.89 -8.16 3.78
N GLU A 75 -11.08 -8.00 5.09
CA GLU A 75 -12.40 -7.78 5.69
C GLU A 75 -13.07 -6.47 5.25
N VAL A 76 -12.28 -5.39 5.16
CA VAL A 76 -12.77 -4.10 4.65
C VAL A 76 -13.01 -4.14 3.14
N GLY A 77 -12.23 -4.93 2.40
CA GLY A 77 -12.43 -5.17 0.98
C GLY A 77 -13.75 -5.90 0.68
N ASP A 78 -14.03 -6.97 1.42
CA ASP A 78 -15.29 -7.72 1.35
C ASP A 78 -16.50 -6.82 1.66
N ALA A 79 -16.42 -6.05 2.76
CA ALA A 79 -17.46 -5.10 3.12
C ALA A 79 -17.70 -4.02 2.05
N LEU A 80 -16.64 -3.57 1.35
CA LEU A 80 -16.76 -2.63 0.24
C LEU A 80 -17.53 -3.24 -0.95
N VAL A 81 -17.25 -4.49 -1.31
CA VAL A 81 -17.95 -5.20 -2.40
C VAL A 81 -19.43 -5.38 -2.06
N GLU A 82 -19.76 -5.75 -0.83
CA GLU A 82 -21.16 -5.86 -0.41
C GLU A 82 -21.89 -4.51 -0.42
N MET A 83 -21.22 -3.43 -0.01
CA MET A 83 -21.76 -2.08 -0.07
C MET A 83 -22.03 -1.64 -1.52
N ALA A 84 -21.10 -1.93 -2.44
CA ALA A 84 -21.26 -1.64 -3.87
C ALA A 84 -22.47 -2.36 -4.47
N ASN A 85 -22.82 -3.54 -3.95
CA ASN A 85 -24.03 -4.29 -4.30
C ASN A 85 -25.32 -3.77 -3.60
N GLN A 86 -25.31 -2.53 -3.09
CA GLN A 86 -26.45 -1.75 -2.59
C GLN A 86 -27.22 -2.35 -1.39
N LYS A 87 -26.55 -3.13 -0.54
CA LYS A 87 -27.13 -3.57 0.74
C LYS A 87 -26.94 -2.48 1.81
N VAL A 88 -28.02 -1.86 2.29
CA VAL A 88 -27.98 -0.78 3.30
C VAL A 88 -27.20 -1.19 4.57
N ALA A 89 -27.38 -2.43 5.05
CA ALA A 89 -26.64 -2.96 6.20
C ALA A 89 -25.12 -3.06 5.95
N SER A 90 -24.71 -3.18 4.68
CA SER A 90 -23.30 -3.31 4.30
C SER A 90 -22.55 -1.97 4.31
N SER A 91 -23.23 -0.83 4.22
CA SER A 91 -22.59 0.49 4.43
C SER A 91 -22.10 0.66 5.88
N ILE A 92 -22.91 0.25 6.87
CA ILE A 92 -22.52 0.27 8.29
C ILE A 92 -21.35 -0.70 8.54
N ARG A 93 -21.39 -1.90 7.93
CA ARG A 93 -20.31 -2.88 8.02
C ARG A 93 -19.01 -2.33 7.43
N TYR A 94 -19.07 -1.69 6.26
CA TYR A 94 -17.91 -1.08 5.61
C TYR A 94 -17.26 -0.01 6.49
N GLU A 95 -18.04 0.95 7.01
CA GLU A 95 -17.47 2.02 7.85
C GLU A 95 -16.81 1.44 9.11
N LYS A 96 -17.43 0.45 9.76
CA LYS A 96 -16.83 -0.24 10.92
C LYS A 96 -15.51 -0.94 10.55
N ALA A 97 -15.49 -1.70 9.46
CA ALA A 97 -14.28 -2.39 9.02
C ALA A 97 -13.16 -1.41 8.62
N ARG A 98 -13.52 -0.28 8.00
CA ARG A 98 -12.57 0.80 7.66
C ARG A 98 -12.00 1.45 8.93
N GLU A 99 -12.85 1.79 9.91
CA GLU A 99 -12.42 2.34 11.20
C GLU A 99 -11.49 1.38 11.94
N GLU A 100 -11.81 0.09 11.96
CA GLU A 100 -10.97 -0.94 12.57
C GLU A 100 -9.62 -1.10 11.86
N LEU A 101 -9.59 -1.07 10.52
CA LEU A 101 -8.33 -1.07 9.76
C LEU A 101 -7.43 0.09 10.18
N ILE A 102 -7.98 1.32 10.19
CA ILE A 102 -7.23 2.54 10.52
C ILE A 102 -6.76 2.50 11.98
N LYS A 103 -7.64 2.14 12.91
CA LYS A 103 -7.33 2.02 14.34
C LYS A 103 -6.22 1.02 14.61
N ASN A 104 -6.21 -0.11 13.90
CA ASN A 104 -5.22 -1.17 14.09
C ASN A 104 -3.90 -0.93 13.35
N ASN A 105 -3.87 0.00 12.40
CA ASN A 105 -2.71 0.33 11.57
C ASN A 105 -2.51 1.84 11.46
N PRO A 106 -2.30 2.57 12.58
CA PRO A 106 -2.25 4.02 12.56
C PRO A 106 -0.98 4.55 11.87
N GLY A 107 -1.09 5.76 11.32
CA GLY A 107 0.04 6.55 10.84
C GLY A 107 0.27 6.52 9.33
N PHE A 108 -0.68 6.01 8.55
CA PHE A 108 -0.72 6.19 7.09
C PHE A 108 -1.71 7.30 6.72
N SER A 109 -1.60 7.84 5.51
CA SER A 109 -2.59 8.78 4.97
C SER A 109 -3.88 8.09 4.52
N GLU A 110 -4.92 8.91 4.36
CA GLU A 110 -6.19 8.49 3.78
C GLU A 110 -6.01 7.88 2.38
N GLU A 111 -5.10 8.41 1.57
CA GLU A 111 -4.78 7.87 0.25
C GLU A 111 -4.20 6.46 0.32
N THR A 112 -3.31 6.21 1.29
CA THR A 112 -2.76 4.87 1.51
C THR A 112 -3.83 3.89 1.98
N TYR A 113 -4.69 4.29 2.93
CA TYR A 113 -5.81 3.45 3.36
C TYR A 113 -6.78 3.16 2.21
N ALA A 114 -7.15 4.17 1.42
CA ALA A 114 -8.02 4.01 0.27
C ALA A 114 -7.45 3.00 -0.72
N HIS A 115 -6.15 3.07 -1.02
CA HIS A 115 -5.49 2.10 -1.91
C HIS A 115 -5.53 0.67 -1.33
N VAL A 116 -5.19 0.49 -0.06
CA VAL A 116 -5.22 -0.82 0.62
C VAL A 116 -6.62 -1.44 0.62
N ILE A 117 -7.65 -0.65 0.86
CA ILE A 117 -9.06 -1.06 0.82
C ILE A 117 -9.43 -1.57 -0.58
N HIS A 118 -9.03 -0.85 -1.64
CA HIS A 118 -9.28 -1.27 -3.03
C HIS A 118 -8.56 -2.58 -3.39
N LEU A 119 -7.34 -2.78 -2.88
CA LEU A 119 -6.64 -4.06 -3.05
C LEU A 119 -7.40 -5.20 -2.38
N GLY A 120 -7.90 -4.99 -1.16
CA GLY A 120 -8.71 -5.99 -0.46
C GLY A 120 -9.96 -6.40 -1.24
N ALA A 121 -10.65 -5.41 -1.83
CA ALA A 121 -11.83 -5.67 -2.65
C ALA A 121 -11.51 -6.46 -3.93
N SER A 122 -10.36 -6.19 -4.56
CA SER A 122 -9.88 -6.96 -5.72
C SER A 122 -9.68 -8.45 -5.37
N PHE A 123 -9.23 -8.76 -4.15
CA PHE A 123 -9.09 -10.14 -3.68
C PHE A 123 -10.42 -10.82 -3.31
N ALA A 124 -11.44 -10.05 -2.91
CA ALA A 124 -12.76 -10.57 -2.55
C ALA A 124 -13.62 -10.97 -3.75
N CYS A 125 -13.28 -10.51 -4.97
CA CYS A 125 -14.01 -10.82 -6.21
C CYS A 125 -13.54 -12.12 -6.92
N HIS A 126 -12.65 -12.90 -6.30
CA HIS A 126 -12.18 -14.20 -6.78
C HIS A 126 -12.69 -15.34 -5.91
#